data_AF-A0A1Y3QF23-F1
#
_entry.id   AF-A0A1Y3QF23-F1
#
_cell.length_a   1.000
_cell.length_b   1.000
_cell.length_c   1.000
_cell.angle_alpha   90.00
_cell.angle_beta   90.00
_cell.angle_gamma   90.00
#
_symmetry.space_group_name_H-M   'P 1'
#
loop_
_entity.id
_entity.type
_entity.pdbx_description
1 polymer ?
#
loop_
_entity_poly.entity_id
_entity_poly.type
_entity_poly.pdbx_seq_one_letter_code
_entity_poly.pdbx_strand_id
1 'polypeptide(L)'
;MRNGRIRMLAKSAALLTLCIASASVLAGCGGQGASDRTERPSGAAAEDPSGGSDRTETGQPDKAAQTPRESDGAKSPIGGTGGAASAADGTGGSGVEPTAAGDPPDARPAEDGGWFTDPPALLGLSVGASEAEAKERFGEPSDIYRLYDPPVTVLEYEGFAVGIGSDGRVRYLAIDGEGVSAGIGDLAVGDAADEAIAALGEPDQASDTVLLYRRDDVSLKFDIDPETKRIASIILFGEP
;
A
#
# COMPACT_ATOMS: atom_id res chain seq x y z
N MET A 1 14.44 -15.22 -44.66
CA MET A 1 15.09 -15.78 -43.47
C MET A 1 14.35 -15.26 -42.24
N ARG A 2 13.43 -16.06 -41.69
CA ARG A 2 12.68 -15.76 -40.46
C ARG A 2 12.81 -16.99 -39.57
N ASN A 3 13.71 -16.91 -38.59
CA ASN A 3 13.92 -17.98 -37.63
C ASN A 3 13.00 -17.76 -36.44
N GLY A 4 11.92 -18.54 -36.36
CA GLY A 4 11.11 -18.66 -35.17
C GLY A 4 11.84 -19.53 -34.15
N ARG A 5 12.20 -18.94 -33.00
CA ARG A 5 12.64 -19.70 -31.82
C ARG A 5 11.43 -19.91 -30.93
N ILE A 6 10.83 -21.08 -31.07
CA ILE A 6 9.87 -21.65 -30.11
C ILE A 6 10.65 -21.89 -28.82
N ARG A 7 10.41 -21.06 -27.79
CA ARG A 7 10.85 -21.36 -26.42
C ARG A 7 9.83 -22.32 -25.83
N MET A 8 10.27 -23.56 -25.60
CA MET A 8 9.54 -24.56 -24.81
C MET A 8 9.30 -24.00 -23.41
N LEU A 9 8.03 -23.76 -23.07
CA LEU A 9 7.58 -23.67 -21.69
C LEU A 9 7.68 -25.07 -21.08
N ALA A 10 8.75 -25.31 -20.30
CA ALA A 10 8.83 -26.45 -19.42
C ALA A 10 7.81 -26.27 -18.30
N LYS A 11 6.63 -26.88 -18.47
CA LYS A 11 5.65 -27.05 -17.41
C LYS A 11 6.20 -28.07 -16.42
N SER A 12 6.91 -27.61 -15.40
CA SER A 12 7.24 -28.42 -14.23
C SER A 12 5.99 -28.62 -13.40
N ALA A 13 5.15 -29.57 -13.80
CA ALA A 13 4.09 -30.11 -12.96
C ALA A 13 4.75 -31.00 -11.89
N ALA A 14 4.94 -30.46 -10.69
CA ALA A 14 5.29 -31.25 -9.52
C ALA A 14 4.09 -32.11 -9.15
N LEU A 15 4.11 -33.36 -9.63
CA LEU A 15 3.17 -34.42 -9.31
C LEU A 15 3.38 -34.86 -7.84
N LEU A 16 2.67 -34.23 -6.90
CA LEU A 16 2.64 -34.70 -5.51
C LEU A 16 1.77 -35.96 -5.45
N THR A 17 2.43 -37.11 -5.62
CA THR A 17 1.81 -38.44 -5.53
C THR A 17 1.56 -38.76 -4.06
N LEU A 18 0.34 -38.49 -3.59
CA LEU A 18 -0.13 -38.89 -2.27
C LEU A 18 -0.56 -40.36 -2.30
N CYS A 19 0.34 -41.26 -1.90
CA CYS A 19 0.02 -42.67 -1.62
C CYS A 19 -0.77 -42.78 -0.30
N ILE A 20 -2.10 -42.83 -0.39
CA ILE A 20 -2.96 -43.18 0.75
C ILE A 20 -2.97 -44.71 0.88
N ALA A 21 -2.25 -45.23 1.86
CA ALA A 21 -2.37 -46.62 2.30
C ALA A 21 -3.63 -46.77 3.15
N SER A 22 -4.67 -47.35 2.57
CA SER A 22 -5.92 -47.72 3.22
C SER A 22 -5.71 -48.94 4.13
N ALA A 23 -5.81 -48.75 5.45
CA ALA A 23 -6.05 -49.84 6.39
C ALA A 23 -7.48 -49.71 6.94
N SER A 24 -8.31 -50.71 6.62
CA SER A 24 -9.70 -50.82 7.04
C SER A 24 -9.84 -51.43 8.44
N VAL A 25 -11.09 -51.35 8.92
CA VAL A 25 -11.80 -52.22 9.89
C VAL A 25 -11.86 -51.70 11.34
N LEU A 26 -13.05 -51.25 11.78
CA LEU A 26 -13.90 -52.02 12.71
C LEU A 26 -15.32 -51.44 12.82
N ALA A 27 -16.25 -52.36 12.99
CA ALA A 27 -17.70 -52.23 12.94
C ALA A 27 -18.33 -51.58 14.18
N GLY A 28 -19.52 -50.99 14.01
CA GLY A 28 -20.40 -50.57 15.10
C GLY A 28 -21.85 -50.46 14.65
N CYS A 29 -22.61 -51.53 14.85
CA CYS A 29 -24.06 -51.61 14.64
C CYS A 29 -24.86 -50.91 15.75
N GLY A 30 -26.01 -50.35 15.35
CA GLY A 30 -27.25 -50.46 16.13
C GLY A 30 -27.77 -49.18 16.76
N GLY A 31 -29.04 -48.86 16.50
CA GLY A 31 -29.78 -47.86 17.27
C GLY A 31 -30.99 -47.28 16.57
N GLN A 32 -31.97 -48.13 16.27
CA GLN A 32 -33.27 -47.73 15.71
C GLN A 32 -34.14 -47.10 16.81
N GLY A 33 -34.66 -45.90 16.57
CA GLY A 33 -35.63 -45.22 17.43
C GLY A 33 -36.58 -44.39 16.58
N ALA A 34 -37.79 -44.91 16.39
CA ALA A 34 -38.91 -44.24 15.76
C ALA A 34 -39.70 -43.39 16.78
N SER A 35 -40.71 -42.68 16.25
CA SER A 35 -41.73 -41.87 16.94
C SER A 35 -41.29 -40.43 17.28
N ASP A 36 -42.05 -39.38 16.99
CA ASP A 36 -43.42 -39.33 16.50
C ASP A 36 -43.73 -38.00 15.81
N ARG A 37 -44.76 -38.12 15.00
CA ARG A 37 -45.51 -37.13 14.24
C ARG A 37 -46.12 -36.05 15.13
N THR A 38 -46.07 -34.78 14.70
CA THR A 38 -47.21 -33.86 14.86
C THR A 38 -47.19 -32.85 13.71
N GLU A 39 -48.13 -33.05 12.78
CA GLU A 39 -48.60 -32.07 11.80
C GLU A 39 -49.55 -31.06 12.49
N ARG A 40 -49.50 -29.76 12.16
CA ARG A 40 -50.70 -28.91 11.91
C ARG A 40 -50.35 -27.44 11.53
N PRO A 41 -51.28 -26.63 10.95
CA PRO A 41 -51.20 -26.29 9.53
C PRO A 41 -51.31 -24.78 9.20
N SER A 42 -51.02 -24.49 7.92
CA SER A 42 -51.64 -23.55 6.97
C SER A 42 -52.61 -22.45 7.45
N GLY A 43 -52.37 -21.21 7.00
CA GLY A 43 -53.35 -20.13 6.96
C GLY A 43 -52.85 -18.89 6.23
N ALA A 44 -53.32 -18.68 5.01
CA ALA A 44 -53.10 -17.49 4.18
C ALA A 44 -54.07 -16.35 4.54
N ALA A 45 -53.66 -15.09 4.33
CA ALA A 45 -54.45 -14.02 3.67
C ALA A 45 -53.74 -12.66 3.75
N ALA A 46 -53.96 -11.86 2.71
CA ALA A 46 -53.47 -10.51 2.47
C ALA A 46 -54.16 -9.45 3.35
N GLU A 47 -53.56 -8.25 3.44
CA GLU A 47 -54.19 -6.93 3.22
C GLU A 47 -53.17 -5.77 3.46
N ASP A 48 -53.14 -4.84 2.51
CA ASP A 48 -52.58 -3.45 2.52
C ASP A 48 -53.81 -2.50 2.73
N PRO A 49 -53.78 -1.15 2.94
CA PRO A 49 -52.74 -0.14 3.27
C PRO A 49 -53.14 0.82 4.44
N SER A 50 -52.31 1.85 4.65
CA SER A 50 -52.65 3.23 5.11
C SER A 50 -52.43 3.66 6.58
N GLY A 51 -51.82 4.84 6.69
CA GLY A 51 -51.84 5.76 7.85
C GLY A 51 -50.46 5.91 8.49
N GLY A 52 -49.79 7.07 8.54
CA GLY A 52 -50.23 8.45 8.46
C GLY A 52 -49.69 9.21 9.69
N SER A 53 -49.15 10.42 9.48
CA SER A 53 -48.76 11.43 10.49
C SER A 53 -47.55 11.10 11.40
N ASP A 54 -46.68 12.03 11.79
CA ASP A 54 -46.72 13.49 11.69
C ASP A 54 -45.32 14.10 11.88
N ARG A 55 -45.20 15.35 11.47
CA ARG A 55 -44.03 16.23 11.50
C ARG A 55 -43.68 16.75 12.90
N THR A 56 -42.41 17.07 13.11
CA THR A 56 -41.90 18.32 13.77
C THR A 56 -40.37 18.33 13.50
N GLU A 57 -39.76 19.17 12.65
CA GLU A 57 -39.57 20.64 12.72
C GLU A 57 -39.37 21.10 14.17
N THR A 58 -38.34 21.81 14.64
CA THR A 58 -37.43 22.83 14.09
C THR A 58 -36.34 23.04 15.16
N GLY A 59 -35.12 23.44 14.78
CA GLY A 59 -34.11 23.87 15.77
C GLY A 59 -32.70 24.04 15.22
N GLN A 60 -32.53 24.97 14.28
CA GLN A 60 -31.23 25.48 13.82
C GLN A 60 -30.63 26.49 14.84
N PRO A 61 -29.41 27.03 14.63
CA PRO A 61 -28.37 27.17 15.66
C PRO A 61 -28.21 28.61 16.15
N ASP A 62 -27.61 28.79 17.33
CA ASP A 62 -27.15 30.11 17.76
C ASP A 62 -25.62 30.20 17.91
N LYS A 63 -25.11 31.21 17.21
CA LYS A 63 -23.76 31.79 17.26
C LYS A 63 -23.41 32.29 18.67
N ALA A 64 -22.14 32.21 19.02
CA ALA A 64 -21.43 33.35 19.61
C ALA A 64 -19.94 33.29 19.27
N ALA A 65 -19.44 34.42 18.79
CA ALA A 65 -18.10 34.63 18.29
C ALA A 65 -17.18 35.27 19.35
N GLN A 66 -15.88 35.05 19.16
CA GLN A 66 -14.76 35.97 19.41
C GLN A 66 -14.45 36.44 20.84
N THR A 67 -13.22 36.11 21.27
CA THR A 67 -12.36 37.04 21.99
C THR A 67 -10.99 37.11 21.30
N PRO A 68 -10.47 38.31 20.99
CA PRO A 68 -9.08 38.50 20.55
C PRO A 68 -8.16 38.65 21.77
N ARG A 69 -6.94 38.11 21.69
CA ARG A 69 -5.83 38.57 22.52
C ARG A 69 -4.71 39.10 21.64
N GLU A 70 -4.63 40.42 21.63
CA GLU A 70 -3.41 41.18 21.38
C GLU A 70 -2.35 40.85 22.45
N SER A 71 -1.10 40.75 22.02
CA SER A 71 0.01 41.30 22.78
C SER A 71 1.11 41.74 21.83
N ASP A 72 1.34 43.05 21.90
CA ASP A 72 2.51 43.80 21.49
C ASP A 72 3.81 43.01 21.71
N GLY A 73 4.82 43.06 20.83
CA GLY A 73 5.43 44.28 20.33
C GLY A 73 6.72 44.54 21.10
N ALA A 74 7.87 44.11 20.56
CA ALA A 74 9.17 44.59 21.02
C ALA A 74 10.13 44.73 19.83
N LYS A 75 10.67 45.94 19.74
CA LYS A 75 11.51 46.53 18.69
C LYS A 75 12.93 45.95 18.68
N SER A 76 13.45 45.76 17.45
CA SER A 76 14.74 46.27 16.88
C SER A 76 15.82 46.80 17.84
N PRO A 77 17.13 46.66 17.51
CA PRO A 77 17.65 47.43 16.37
C PRO A 77 18.79 46.85 15.52
N ILE A 78 18.89 47.53 14.38
CA ILE A 78 19.92 47.62 13.34
C ILE A 78 21.30 48.04 13.89
N GLY A 79 22.37 47.55 13.26
CA GLY A 79 23.73 48.12 13.29
C GLY A 79 24.81 47.02 13.36
N GLY A 80 25.85 46.96 12.54
CA GLY A 80 26.39 47.95 11.63
C GLY A 80 27.53 47.37 10.79
N THR A 81 27.91 48.20 9.84
CA THR A 81 28.94 48.07 8.81
C THR A 81 30.38 48.00 9.32
N GLY A 82 31.21 47.24 8.58
CA GLY A 82 32.51 47.73 8.13
C GLY A 82 33.75 47.11 8.77
N GLY A 83 34.80 46.93 7.95
CA GLY A 83 36.18 46.98 8.42
C GLY A 83 37.07 45.85 7.93
N ALA A 84 37.79 46.13 6.85
CA ALA A 84 38.80 45.29 6.23
C ALA A 84 40.13 45.22 7.00
N ALA A 85 40.91 44.19 6.63
CA ALA A 85 42.35 44.19 6.33
C ALA A 85 43.29 43.43 7.29
N SER A 86 43.95 42.42 6.69
CA SER A 86 45.40 42.09 6.67
C SER A 86 46.20 41.95 7.98
N ALA A 87 47.24 41.12 8.12
CA ALA A 87 47.89 40.08 7.31
C ALA A 87 49.01 39.46 8.19
N ALA A 88 49.39 38.20 7.93
CA ALA A 88 50.73 37.59 8.13
C ALA A 88 50.59 36.10 7.76
N ASP A 89 50.88 35.67 6.55
CA ASP A 89 52.20 35.34 5.96
C ASP A 89 52.99 34.26 6.72
N GLY A 90 53.30 33.17 5.99
CA GLY A 90 53.88 31.95 6.55
C GLY A 90 53.91 30.74 5.61
N THR A 91 54.36 30.94 4.36
CA THR A 91 55.17 30.01 3.53
C THR A 91 54.87 28.49 3.52
N GLY A 92 54.43 28.02 2.34
CA GLY A 92 55.07 26.87 1.67
C GLY A 92 54.31 25.54 1.63
N GLY A 93 53.77 25.19 0.46
CA GLY A 93 53.42 23.79 0.15
C GLY A 93 52.38 23.64 -0.97
N SER A 94 52.87 23.25 -2.14
CA SER A 94 52.17 22.56 -3.25
C SER A 94 50.74 22.98 -3.60
N GLY A 95 50.61 23.63 -4.77
CA GLY A 95 49.34 23.86 -5.42
C GLY A 95 48.59 22.56 -5.69
N VAL A 96 47.47 22.40 -4.99
CA VAL A 96 46.35 21.55 -5.39
C VAL A 96 45.13 22.46 -5.40
N GLU A 97 44.54 22.56 -6.59
CA GLU A 97 43.32 23.29 -6.89
C GLU A 97 42.18 22.82 -5.97
N PRO A 98 41.40 23.71 -5.33
CA PRO A 98 40.20 23.30 -4.61
C PRO A 98 39.09 23.13 -5.64
N THR A 99 38.95 21.93 -6.18
CA THR A 99 37.80 21.59 -7.02
C THR A 99 36.55 21.64 -6.14
N ALA A 100 35.66 22.54 -6.53
CA ALA A 100 34.38 22.80 -5.92
C ALA A 100 33.42 21.61 -6.05
N ALA A 101 32.41 21.65 -5.17
CA ALA A 101 31.12 20.98 -5.23
C ALA A 101 31.16 19.45 -5.06
N GLY A 102 30.71 19.02 -3.88
CA GLY A 102 30.26 17.65 -3.68
C GLY A 102 29.16 17.31 -4.69
N ASP A 103 29.27 16.12 -5.27
CA ASP A 103 28.21 15.50 -6.02
C ASP A 103 26.90 15.52 -5.19
N PRO A 104 25.78 15.98 -5.76
CA PRO A 104 24.49 15.67 -5.17
C PRO A 104 24.32 14.13 -5.14
N PRO A 105 23.60 13.59 -4.15
CA PRO A 105 23.42 12.15 -4.03
C PRO A 105 22.79 11.61 -5.31
N ASP A 106 23.55 10.74 -5.97
CA ASP A 106 23.11 9.61 -6.79
C ASP A 106 21.71 9.78 -7.41
N ALA A 107 21.63 10.52 -8.52
CA ALA A 107 20.44 10.54 -9.36
C ALA A 107 20.31 9.15 -10.03
N ARG A 108 19.72 8.21 -9.29
CA ARG A 108 19.33 6.90 -9.82
C ARG A 108 18.42 7.13 -11.04
N PRO A 109 18.59 6.36 -12.13
CA PRO A 109 17.71 6.45 -13.28
C PRO A 109 16.26 6.26 -12.81
N ALA A 110 15.38 7.19 -13.18
CA ALA A 110 13.95 7.00 -12.99
C ALA A 110 13.53 5.82 -13.86
N GLU A 111 13.39 4.64 -13.25
CA GLU A 111 12.61 3.56 -13.81
C GLU A 111 11.18 4.11 -14.01
N ASP A 112 10.60 3.94 -15.20
CA ASP A 112 9.26 4.42 -15.52
C ASP A 112 8.22 3.70 -14.64
N GLY A 113 7.84 4.32 -13.50
CA GLY A 113 6.70 3.90 -12.68
C GLY A 113 6.99 3.36 -11.27
N GLY A 114 8.04 3.84 -10.60
CA GLY A 114 8.41 3.38 -9.24
C GLY A 114 8.25 4.41 -8.12
N TRP A 115 8.80 4.09 -6.95
CA TRP A 115 8.79 4.95 -5.75
C TRP A 115 9.38 6.35 -5.99
N PHE A 116 10.32 6.47 -6.93
CA PHE A 116 11.01 7.72 -7.24
C PHE A 116 10.32 8.58 -8.31
N THR A 117 9.20 8.13 -8.91
CA THR A 117 8.41 8.98 -9.82
C THR A 117 7.63 10.03 -9.06
N ASP A 118 7.13 11.05 -9.76
CA ASP A 118 6.23 12.07 -9.20
C ASP A 118 4.90 12.05 -9.98
N PRO A 119 3.79 11.54 -9.41
CA PRO A 119 3.67 10.99 -8.04
C PRO A 119 4.36 9.62 -7.85
N PRO A 120 4.68 9.20 -6.61
CA PRO A 120 5.18 7.85 -6.34
C PRO A 120 4.23 6.77 -6.85
N ALA A 121 4.78 5.66 -7.31
CA ALA A 121 4.00 4.56 -7.86
C ALA A 121 4.51 3.20 -7.36
N LEU A 122 3.59 2.22 -7.35
CA LEU A 122 3.87 0.80 -7.17
C LEU A 122 3.26 0.08 -8.37
N LEU A 123 3.99 -0.86 -8.97
CA LEU A 123 3.60 -1.50 -10.23
C LEU A 123 3.39 -0.50 -11.38
N GLY A 124 3.90 0.73 -11.30
CA GLY A 124 3.61 1.81 -12.25
C GLY A 124 2.20 2.41 -12.15
N LEU A 125 1.52 2.23 -11.02
CA LEU A 125 0.26 2.92 -10.72
C LEU A 125 0.37 3.66 -9.38
N SER A 126 -0.07 4.92 -9.37
CA SER A 126 -0.05 5.77 -8.19
C SER A 126 -1.37 5.75 -7.44
N VAL A 127 -1.31 6.05 -6.14
CA VAL A 127 -2.50 6.41 -5.36
C VAL A 127 -3.17 7.62 -6.02
N GLY A 128 -4.51 7.60 -6.10
CA GLY A 128 -5.30 8.62 -6.81
C GLY A 128 -5.53 8.36 -8.31
N ALA A 129 -4.89 7.34 -8.90
CA ALA A 129 -5.27 6.87 -10.24
C ALA A 129 -6.74 6.39 -10.25
N SER A 130 -7.38 6.35 -11.41
CA SER A 130 -8.75 5.84 -11.56
C SER A 130 -8.78 4.31 -11.64
N GLU A 131 -9.94 3.72 -11.31
CA GLU A 131 -10.20 2.30 -11.55
C GLU A 131 -9.96 1.89 -13.02
N ALA A 132 -10.31 2.78 -13.96
CA ALA A 132 -10.12 2.53 -15.39
C ALA A 132 -8.64 2.41 -15.77
N GLU A 133 -7.78 3.28 -15.23
CA GLU A 133 -6.32 3.21 -15.43
C GLU A 133 -5.74 1.92 -14.83
N ALA A 134 -6.25 1.47 -13.67
CA ALA A 134 -5.84 0.20 -13.08
C ALA A 134 -6.17 -0.99 -14.01
N LYS A 135 -7.39 -1.03 -14.54
CA LYS A 135 -7.84 -2.10 -15.46
C LYS A 135 -7.17 -2.04 -16.82
N GLU A 136 -6.88 -0.85 -17.33
CA GLU A 136 -6.09 -0.69 -18.56
C GLU A 136 -4.69 -1.28 -18.39
N ARG A 137 -4.08 -1.08 -17.21
CA ARG A 137 -2.74 -1.54 -16.91
C ARG A 137 -2.65 -3.03 -16.62
N PHE A 138 -3.57 -3.56 -15.83
CA PHE A 138 -3.48 -4.93 -15.29
C PHE A 138 -4.46 -5.92 -15.93
N GLY A 139 -5.41 -5.43 -16.74
CA GLY A 139 -6.49 -6.24 -17.29
C GLY A 139 -7.64 -6.41 -16.31
N GLU A 140 -8.44 -7.46 -16.53
CA GLU A 140 -9.55 -7.79 -15.64
C GLU A 140 -9.03 -8.51 -14.37
N PRO A 141 -9.55 -8.15 -13.18
CA PRO A 141 -9.17 -8.82 -11.94
C PRO A 141 -9.67 -10.27 -11.89
N SER A 142 -8.96 -11.12 -11.16
CA SER A 142 -9.37 -12.50 -10.89
C SER A 142 -10.55 -12.58 -9.91
N ASP A 143 -10.66 -11.63 -8.99
CA ASP A 143 -11.80 -11.48 -8.09
C ASP A 143 -12.06 -10.01 -7.73
N ILE A 144 -13.29 -9.71 -7.30
CA ILE A 144 -13.69 -8.38 -6.84
C ILE A 144 -14.56 -8.52 -5.59
N TYR A 145 -14.12 -7.91 -4.50
CA TYR A 145 -14.88 -7.89 -3.24
C TYR A 145 -14.82 -6.53 -2.55
N ARG A 146 -15.68 -6.33 -1.56
CA ARG A 146 -15.78 -5.07 -0.81
C ARG A 146 -15.40 -5.27 0.64
N LEU A 147 -14.53 -4.39 1.11
CA LEU A 147 -14.28 -4.14 2.54
C LEU A 147 -15.15 -2.95 2.96
N TYR A 148 -15.64 -2.96 4.20
CA TYR A 148 -16.62 -1.98 4.67
C TYR A 148 -16.07 -0.94 5.64
N ASP A 149 -14.85 -1.12 6.16
CA ASP A 149 -14.26 -0.24 7.17
C ASP A 149 -12.73 -0.11 6.98
N PRO A 150 -12.24 0.94 6.29
CA PRO A 150 -13.02 1.88 5.48
C PRO A 150 -13.61 1.19 4.22
N PRO A 151 -14.68 1.74 3.61
CA PRO A 151 -15.28 1.16 2.43
C PRO A 151 -14.32 1.24 1.23
N VAL A 152 -13.88 0.08 0.75
CA VAL A 152 -12.97 -0.08 -0.40
C VAL A 152 -13.44 -1.27 -1.24
N THR A 153 -13.46 -1.10 -2.56
CA THR A 153 -13.60 -2.22 -3.51
C THR A 153 -12.22 -2.72 -3.86
N VAL A 154 -11.92 -3.98 -3.57
CA VAL A 154 -10.64 -4.61 -3.86
C VAL A 154 -10.74 -5.31 -5.22
N LEU A 155 -9.80 -5.00 -6.10
CA LEU A 155 -9.55 -5.72 -7.35
C LEU A 155 -8.36 -6.66 -7.09
N GLU A 156 -8.62 -7.96 -7.06
CA GLU A 156 -7.59 -8.97 -6.82
C GLU A 156 -7.01 -9.47 -8.14
N TYR A 157 -5.69 -9.60 -8.19
CA TYR A 157 -4.93 -10.14 -9.31
C TYR A 157 -3.97 -11.24 -8.80
N GLU A 158 -3.29 -11.94 -9.69
CA GLU A 158 -2.30 -12.94 -9.29
C GLU A 158 -1.09 -12.26 -8.60
N GLY A 159 -1.02 -12.38 -7.27
CA GLY A 159 0.08 -11.91 -6.44
C GLY A 159 0.03 -10.44 -6.01
N PHE A 160 -1.05 -9.72 -6.32
CA PHE A 160 -1.24 -8.35 -5.86
C PHE A 160 -2.73 -7.94 -5.88
N ALA A 161 -3.04 -6.85 -5.19
CA ALA A 161 -4.37 -6.28 -5.13
C ALA A 161 -4.35 -4.75 -5.25
N VAL A 162 -5.43 -4.19 -5.80
CA VAL A 162 -5.66 -2.74 -5.89
C VAL A 162 -6.94 -2.39 -5.13
N GLY A 163 -6.82 -1.52 -4.14
CA GLY A 163 -7.97 -0.99 -3.40
C GLY A 163 -8.51 0.27 -4.04
N ILE A 164 -9.77 0.27 -4.45
CA ILE A 164 -10.50 1.40 -5.02
C ILE A 164 -11.44 2.01 -3.97
N GLY A 165 -11.26 3.29 -3.67
CA GLY A 165 -12.10 4.05 -2.77
C GLY A 165 -13.50 4.30 -3.33
N SER A 166 -14.38 4.81 -2.47
CA SER A 166 -15.76 5.16 -2.86
C SER A 166 -15.86 6.28 -3.90
N ASP A 167 -14.80 7.04 -4.10
CA ASP A 167 -14.61 8.07 -5.13
C ASP A 167 -14.12 7.51 -6.47
N GLY A 168 -13.94 6.18 -6.59
CA GLY A 168 -13.46 5.50 -7.80
C GLY A 168 -11.95 5.67 -8.03
N ARG A 169 -11.22 6.08 -6.98
CA ARG A 169 -9.78 6.33 -7.02
C ARG A 169 -9.02 5.25 -6.28
N VAL A 170 -7.82 4.92 -6.75
CA VAL A 170 -6.90 4.02 -6.07
C VAL A 170 -6.54 4.59 -4.70
N ARG A 171 -6.79 3.80 -3.66
CA ARG A 171 -6.44 4.10 -2.26
C ARG A 171 -5.20 3.36 -1.81
N TYR A 172 -5.01 2.14 -2.29
CA TYR A 172 -3.79 1.39 -2.05
C TYR A 172 -3.49 0.39 -3.17
N LEU A 173 -2.23 -0.01 -3.25
CA LEU A 173 -1.75 -1.19 -3.97
C LEU A 173 -0.97 -2.06 -2.99
N ALA A 174 -1.16 -3.37 -3.05
CA ALA A 174 -0.44 -4.34 -2.21
C ALA A 174 0.08 -5.49 -3.07
N ILE A 175 1.35 -5.84 -2.91
CA ILE A 175 1.98 -7.01 -3.50
C ILE A 175 2.29 -7.99 -2.38
N ASP A 176 1.81 -9.22 -2.52
CA ASP A 176 2.02 -10.33 -1.59
C ASP A 176 2.52 -11.61 -2.29
N GLY A 177 2.48 -11.65 -3.62
CA GLY A 177 2.98 -12.76 -4.44
C GLY A 177 4.47 -12.65 -4.72
N GLU A 178 5.17 -13.78 -4.60
CA GLU A 178 6.56 -13.90 -5.01
C GLU A 178 6.73 -13.68 -6.52
N GLY A 179 7.85 -13.07 -6.92
CA GLY A 179 8.20 -12.86 -8.34
C GLY A 179 7.40 -11.76 -9.06
N VAL A 180 6.48 -11.09 -8.36
CA VAL A 180 5.84 -9.86 -8.86
C VAL A 180 6.82 -8.69 -8.68
N SER A 181 7.30 -8.13 -9.79
CA SER A 181 8.17 -6.96 -9.79
C SER A 181 7.42 -5.74 -9.24
N ALA A 182 7.93 -5.10 -8.18
CA ALA A 182 7.31 -3.92 -7.58
C ALA A 182 7.35 -2.67 -8.47
N GLY A 183 8.18 -2.67 -9.52
CA GLY A 183 8.46 -1.46 -10.30
C GLY A 183 9.37 -0.49 -9.56
N ILE A 184 10.06 -0.96 -8.52
CA ILE A 184 10.98 -0.18 -7.68
C ILE A 184 12.36 -0.84 -7.80
N GLY A 185 13.04 -0.59 -8.93
CA GLY A 185 14.22 -1.36 -9.31
C GLY A 185 13.90 -2.86 -9.40
N ASP A 186 14.81 -3.71 -8.92
CA ASP A 186 14.65 -5.17 -8.91
C ASP A 186 13.93 -5.71 -7.66
N LEU A 187 13.44 -4.83 -6.77
CA LEU A 187 12.88 -5.23 -5.48
C LEU A 187 11.55 -5.99 -5.62
N ALA A 188 11.43 -7.12 -4.92
CA ALA A 188 10.27 -7.99 -4.93
C ALA A 188 9.98 -8.60 -3.54
N VAL A 189 8.79 -9.19 -3.42
CA VAL A 189 8.46 -10.05 -2.27
C VAL A 189 9.41 -11.24 -2.23
N GLY A 190 9.92 -11.55 -1.04
CA GLY A 190 10.90 -12.59 -0.78
C GLY A 190 12.35 -12.10 -0.69
N ASP A 191 12.65 -10.86 -1.11
CA ASP A 191 13.97 -10.26 -0.96
C ASP A 191 14.29 -9.94 0.51
N ALA A 192 15.57 -9.76 0.83
CA ALA A 192 15.97 -9.39 2.19
C ALA A 192 15.57 -7.94 2.51
N ALA A 193 15.20 -7.67 3.77
CA ALA A 193 14.87 -6.31 4.21
C ALA A 193 16.03 -5.31 3.96
N ASP A 194 17.27 -5.75 4.11
CA ASP A 194 18.47 -4.92 3.85
C ASP A 194 18.60 -4.50 2.39
N GLU A 195 18.06 -5.28 1.44
CA GLU A 195 18.05 -4.94 0.02
C GLU A 195 17.09 -3.77 -0.25
N ALA A 196 15.94 -3.72 0.43
CA ALA A 196 15.05 -2.56 0.37
C ALA A 196 15.73 -1.30 0.92
N ILE A 197 16.44 -1.40 2.05
CA ILE A 197 17.18 -0.27 2.63
C ILE A 197 18.30 0.19 1.70
N ALA A 198 19.04 -0.72 1.07
CA ALA A 198 20.04 -0.37 0.07
C ALA A 198 19.40 0.31 -1.16
N ALA A 199 18.25 -0.21 -1.61
CA ALA A 199 17.53 0.27 -2.78
C ALA A 199 16.72 1.55 -2.54
N LEU A 200 16.40 1.94 -1.30
CA LEU A 200 15.54 3.10 -1.01
C LEU A 200 16.15 4.12 -0.07
N GLY A 201 17.23 3.76 0.61
CA GLY A 201 17.83 4.55 1.67
C GLY A 201 17.21 4.26 3.03
N GLU A 202 17.46 5.16 3.99
CA GLU A 202 16.96 5.06 5.35
C GLU A 202 15.42 5.22 5.38
N PRO A 203 14.67 4.29 6.00
CA PRO A 203 13.23 4.43 6.16
C PRO A 203 12.87 5.46 7.26
N ASP A 204 11.71 6.10 7.13
CA ASP A 204 11.15 6.98 8.15
C ASP A 204 10.84 6.23 9.45
N GLN A 205 10.47 4.95 9.36
CA GLN A 205 10.31 4.05 10.51
C GLN A 205 10.82 2.66 10.17
N ALA A 206 11.54 2.06 11.12
CA ALA A 206 12.02 0.69 11.01
C ALA A 206 11.74 -0.09 12.29
N SER A 207 11.34 -1.34 12.15
CA SER A 207 11.22 -2.35 13.20
C SER A 207 11.59 -3.72 12.64
N ASP A 208 11.55 -4.74 13.49
CA ASP A 208 11.79 -6.13 13.08
C ASP A 208 10.78 -6.70 12.09
N THR A 209 9.63 -6.04 11.93
CA THR A 209 8.50 -6.50 11.11
C THR A 209 8.05 -5.48 10.07
N VAL A 210 8.56 -4.26 10.09
CA VAL A 210 8.10 -3.19 9.20
C VAL A 210 9.25 -2.26 8.82
N LEU A 211 9.34 -1.90 7.54
CA LEU A 211 9.99 -0.68 7.06
C LEU A 211 8.93 0.24 6.47
N LEU A 212 8.97 1.53 6.79
CA LEU A 212 8.02 2.52 6.28
C LEU A 212 8.77 3.72 5.71
N TYR A 213 8.46 4.05 4.47
CA TYR A 213 8.93 5.22 3.74
C TYR A 213 7.75 6.15 3.46
N ARG A 214 7.94 7.47 3.58
CA ARG A 214 6.90 8.48 3.29
C ARG A 214 7.36 9.49 2.27
N ARG A 215 6.44 9.91 1.41
CA ARG A 215 6.66 11.00 0.44
C ARG A 215 5.31 11.52 -0.04
N ASP A 216 5.15 12.83 -0.19
CA ASP A 216 4.01 13.45 -0.90
C ASP A 216 2.62 12.84 -0.57
N ASP A 217 2.26 12.82 0.73
CA ASP A 217 1.02 12.25 1.27
C ASP A 217 0.78 10.76 0.99
N VAL A 218 1.81 10.02 0.59
CA VAL A 218 1.78 8.57 0.44
C VAL A 218 2.85 7.88 1.28
N SER A 219 2.53 6.64 1.67
CA SER A 219 3.39 5.75 2.42
C SER A 219 3.67 4.50 1.60
N LEU A 220 4.94 4.08 1.55
CA LEU A 220 5.39 2.79 1.05
C LEU A 220 5.87 1.95 2.24
N LYS A 221 5.14 0.87 2.51
CA LYS A 221 5.40 -0.04 3.62
C LYS A 221 5.89 -1.39 3.10
N PHE A 222 6.94 -1.90 3.72
CA PHE A 222 7.41 -3.27 3.58
C PHE A 222 7.06 -4.01 4.87
N ASP A 223 6.19 -5.01 4.79
CA ASP A 223 6.00 -5.93 5.89
C ASP A 223 7.09 -7.00 5.81
N ILE A 224 7.77 -7.24 6.94
CA ILE A 224 8.93 -8.11 7.05
C ILE A 224 8.56 -9.34 7.87
N ASP A 225 8.86 -10.52 7.35
CA ASP A 225 8.78 -11.75 8.11
C ASP A 225 9.84 -11.73 9.23
N PRO A 226 9.44 -11.81 10.52
CA PRO A 226 10.38 -11.62 11.63
C PRO A 226 11.39 -12.75 11.79
N GLU A 227 11.12 -13.94 11.23
CA GLU A 227 11.99 -15.11 11.35
C GLU A 227 13.06 -15.12 10.26
N THR A 228 12.66 -14.85 9.02
CA THR A 228 13.52 -14.93 7.83
C THR A 228 14.15 -13.59 7.44
N LYS A 229 13.61 -12.48 7.97
CA LYS A 229 14.00 -11.10 7.61
C LYS A 229 13.83 -10.80 6.11
N ARG A 230 12.84 -11.46 5.50
CA ARG A 230 12.45 -11.25 4.11
C ARG A 230 11.18 -10.44 4.00
N ILE A 231 11.04 -9.73 2.89
CA ILE A 231 9.84 -8.97 2.56
C ILE A 231 8.69 -9.95 2.35
N ALA A 232 7.64 -9.82 3.16
CA ALA A 232 6.41 -10.59 3.05
C ALA A 232 5.37 -9.88 2.16
N SER A 233 5.33 -8.54 2.22
CA SER A 233 4.49 -7.74 1.31
C SER A 233 5.01 -6.32 1.14
N ILE A 234 4.64 -5.70 0.02
CA ILE A 234 4.96 -4.32 -0.35
C ILE A 234 3.65 -3.57 -0.58
N ILE A 235 3.42 -2.47 0.13
CA ILE A 235 2.14 -1.75 0.12
C ILE A 235 2.37 -0.25 -0.08
N LEU A 236 1.75 0.32 -1.12
CA LEU A 236 1.66 1.76 -1.33
C LEU A 236 0.25 2.23 -0.98
N PHE A 237 0.11 3.24 -0.13
CA PHE A 237 -1.19 3.78 0.29
C PHE A 237 -1.13 5.27 0.57
N GLY A 238 -2.26 5.97 0.35
CA GLY A 238 -2.39 7.37 0.73
C GLY A 238 -2.58 7.54 2.24
N GLU A 239 -1.96 8.55 2.82
CA GLU A 239 -2.26 8.97 4.18
C GLU A 239 -3.60 9.75 4.21
N PRO A 240 -4.40 9.61 5.29
CA PRO A 240 -5.73 10.22 5.41
C PRO A 240 -5.73 11.75 5.51
#